data_AF-A0A950QRA5-F1
#
_entry.id   AF-A0A950QRA5-F1
#
_cell.length_a   1.000
_cell.length_b   1.000
_cell.length_c   1.000
_cell.angle_alpha   90.00
_cell.angle_beta   90.00
_cell.angle_gamma   90.00
#
_symmetry.space_group_name_H-M   'P 1'
#
loop_
_entity.id
_entity.type
_entity.pdbx_description
1 polymer ?
#
loop_
_entity_poly.entity_id
_entity_poly.type
_entity_poly.pdbx_seq_one_letter_code
_entity_poly.pdbx_strand_id
1 'polypeptide(L)'
;DIRERTFSCPACSGVLLERREGGASEFKCLVGHRYSWENLVASQSEATESALWAGVRSLTERAEISRRLLTDAQRTKNARLATHFRRRIESLERDAGLIRKMIEREIKD
;
A
#
# COMPACT_ATOMS: atom_id res chain seq x y z
N ASP A 1 -30.21 16.07 6.97
CA ASP A 1 -28.83 16.32 7.43
C ASP A 1 -27.98 15.09 7.11
N ILE A 2 -27.49 15.02 5.87
CA ILE A 2 -26.72 13.88 5.36
C ILE A 2 -25.29 14.09 5.85
N ARG A 3 -24.89 13.42 6.93
CA ARG A 3 -23.50 13.41 7.37
C ARG A 3 -22.68 12.59 6.36
N GLU A 4 -22.05 13.31 5.45
CA GLU A 4 -21.17 12.84 4.39
C GLU A 4 -19.92 12.15 4.98
N ARG A 5 -20.05 10.89 5.40
CA ARG A 5 -18.89 10.01 5.61
C ARG A 5 -18.85 9.00 4.49
N THR A 6 -18.28 9.41 3.36
CA THR A 6 -18.00 8.51 2.24
C THR A 6 -16.74 7.71 2.53
N PHE A 7 -16.89 6.41 2.79
CA PHE A 7 -15.77 5.48 2.85
C PHE A 7 -15.36 5.05 1.43
N SER A 8 -14.11 4.59 1.29
CA SER A 8 -13.65 3.94 0.07
C SER A 8 -13.84 2.43 0.18
N CYS A 9 -14.29 1.80 -0.90
CA CYS A 9 -14.46 0.36 -1.01
C CYS A 9 -13.09 -0.31 -0.97
N PRO A 10 -12.80 -1.18 0.02
CA PRO A 10 -11.50 -1.83 0.15
C PRO A 10 -11.08 -2.62 -1.09
N ALA A 11 -12.06 -3.26 -1.76
CA ALA A 11 -11.80 -4.10 -2.93
C ALA A 11 -11.55 -3.34 -4.25
N CYS A 12 -12.02 -2.09 -4.40
CA CYS A 12 -11.97 -1.40 -5.70
C CYS A 12 -11.71 0.11 -5.63
N SER A 13 -11.46 0.64 -4.43
CA SER A 13 -11.23 2.06 -4.15
C SER A 13 -12.36 3.02 -4.60
N GLY A 14 -13.55 2.48 -4.92
CA GLY A 14 -14.74 3.27 -5.28
C GLY A 14 -15.48 3.79 -4.04
N VAL A 15 -16.38 4.77 -4.21
CA VAL A 15 -17.16 5.32 -3.09
C VAL A 15 -18.16 4.29 -2.55
N LEU A 16 -18.22 4.15 -1.23
CA LEU A 16 -19.27 3.42 -0.52
C LEU A 16 -20.42 4.35 -0.13
N LEU A 17 -21.64 3.89 -0.39
CA LEU A 17 -22.87 4.53 0.05
C LEU A 17 -23.43 3.77 1.26
N GLU A 18 -23.65 4.47 2.37
CA GLU A 18 -24.32 3.90 3.55
C GLU A 18 -25.84 3.93 3.35
N ARG A 19 -26.49 2.79 3.62
CA ARG A 19 -27.93 2.70 3.83
C ARG A 19 -28.20 2.18 5.22
N ARG A 20 -29.21 2.73 5.88
CA ARG A 20 -29.68 2.27 7.19
C ARG A 20 -31.06 1.68 7.05
N GLU A 21 -31.21 0.42 7.41
CA GLU A 21 -32.49 -0.31 7.36
C GLU A 21 -32.62 -1.18 8.62
N GLY A 22 -33.76 -1.10 9.30
CA GLY A 22 -34.02 -1.92 10.49
C GLY A 22 -33.05 -1.73 11.66
N GLY A 23 -32.29 -0.63 11.71
CA GLY A 23 -31.26 -0.37 12.74
C GLY A 23 -29.86 -0.87 12.38
N ALA A 24 -29.69 -1.55 11.23
CA ALA A 24 -28.38 -1.96 10.72
C ALA A 24 -27.90 -1.03 9.60
N SER A 25 -26.58 -0.79 9.55
CA SER A 25 -25.94 -0.09 8.42
C SER A 25 -25.42 -1.10 7.40
N GLU A 26 -25.71 -0.83 6.13
CA GLU A 26 -25.12 -1.52 4.98
C GLU A 26 -24.35 -0.52 4.11
N PHE A 27 -23.16 -0.90 3.69
CA PHE A 27 -22.32 -0.12 2.78
C PHE A 27 -22.26 -0.80 1.42
N LYS A 28 -22.61 -0.09 0.35
CA LYS A 28 -22.56 -0.63 -1.01
C LYS A 28 -21.77 0.28 -1.96
N CYS A 29 -20.87 -0.28 -2.76
CA CYS A 29 -20.18 0.46 -3.82
C CYS A 29 -20.94 0.37 -5.15
N LEU A 30 -20.59 1.24 -6.11
CA LEU A 30 -21.25 1.31 -7.41
C LEU A 30 -21.12 0.01 -8.24
N VAL A 31 -20.05 -0.76 -8.05
CA VAL A 31 -19.82 -2.03 -8.76
C VAL A 31 -20.36 -3.26 -8.05
N GLY A 32 -20.96 -3.10 -6.86
CA GLY A 32 -21.75 -4.14 -6.20
C GLY A 32 -21.18 -4.76 -4.92
N HIS A 33 -19.98 -4.40 -4.47
CA HIS A 33 -19.46 -4.86 -3.16
C HIS A 33 -20.33 -4.34 -2.01
N ARG A 34 -20.55 -5.17 -0.99
CA ARG A 34 -21.41 -4.90 0.16
C ARG A 34 -20.69 -5.23 1.46
N TYR A 35 -20.91 -4.42 2.49
CA TYR A 35 -20.30 -4.61 3.81
C TYR A 35 -21.29 -4.25 4.93
N SER A 36 -21.23 -4.98 6.05
CA SER A 36 -21.67 -4.46 7.35
C SER A 36 -20.54 -3.63 7.96
N TRP A 37 -20.76 -3.02 9.14
CA TRP A 37 -19.68 -2.33 9.85
C TRP A 37 -18.52 -3.28 10.20
N GLU A 38 -18.83 -4.46 10.73
CA GLU A 38 -17.84 -5.45 11.16
C GLU A 38 -16.98 -5.90 9.98
N ASN A 39 -17.62 -6.28 8.87
CA ASN A 39 -16.91 -6.74 7.68
C ASN A 39 -16.17 -5.60 6.98
N LEU A 40 -16.67 -4.35 7.05
CA LEU A 40 -15.97 -3.19 6.49
C LEU A 40 -14.66 -2.92 7.24
N VAL A 41 -14.66 -3.00 8.57
CA VAL A 41 -13.45 -2.83 9.39
C VAL A 41 -12.42 -3.90 9.06
N ALA A 42 -12.82 -5.17 9.05
CA ALA A 42 -11.91 -6.27 8.69
C ALA A 42 -11.35 -6.11 7.27
N SER A 43 -12.21 -5.79 6.30
CA SER A 43 -11.79 -5.57 4.91
C SER A 43 -10.85 -4.38 4.75
N GLN A 44 -11.02 -3.32 5.55
CA GLN A 44 -10.11 -2.17 5.56
C GLN A 44 -8.72 -2.53 6.09
N SER A 45 -8.64 -3.35 7.14
CA SER A 45 -7.37 -3.85 7.67
C SER A 45 -6.64 -4.70 6.62
N GLU A 46 -7.32 -5.68 6.01
CA GLU A 46 -6.74 -6.52 4.96
C GLU A 46 -6.28 -5.72 3.74
N ALA A 47 -7.07 -4.73 3.32
CA ALA A 47 -6.70 -3.85 2.20
C ALA A 47 -5.51 -2.96 2.53
N THR A 48 -5.41 -2.47 3.77
CA THR A 48 -4.28 -1.66 4.25
C THR A 48 -3.00 -2.50 4.24
N GLU A 49 -3.04 -3.71 4.82
CA GLU A 49 -1.88 -4.61 4.82
C GLU A 49 -1.46 -4.96 3.38
N SER A 50 -2.41 -5.31 2.52
CA SER A 50 -2.16 -5.63 1.11
C SER A 50 -1.49 -4.46 0.37
N ALA A 51 -1.93 -3.22 0.62
CA ALA A 51 -1.35 -2.03 0.03
C ALA A 51 0.08 -1.77 0.53
N LEU A 52 0.33 -1.97 1.83
CA LEU A 52 1.68 -1.85 2.41
C LEU A 52 2.63 -2.89 1.79
N TRP A 53 2.21 -4.15 1.67
CA TRP A 53 2.99 -5.18 0.98
C TRP A 53 3.24 -4.84 -0.49
N ALA A 54 2.26 -4.27 -1.19
CA ALA A 54 2.46 -3.78 -2.55
C ALA A 54 3.52 -2.68 -2.62
N GLY A 55 3.52 -1.76 -1.65
CA GLY A 55 4.58 -0.75 -1.48
C GLY A 55 5.97 -1.37 -1.26
N VAL A 56 6.08 -2.37 -0.38
CA VAL A 56 7.33 -3.12 -0.14
C VAL A 56 7.84 -3.77 -1.42
N ARG A 57 6.96 -4.44 -2.17
CA ARG A 57 7.32 -5.07 -3.46
C ARG A 57 7.85 -4.02 -4.44
N SER A 58 7.11 -2.92 -4.64
CA SER A 58 7.52 -1.83 -5.54
C SER A 58 8.88 -1.22 -5.18
N LEU A 59 9.13 -0.97 -3.89
CA LEU A 59 10.42 -0.43 -3.42
C LEU A 59 11.56 -1.42 -3.65
N THR A 60 11.31 -2.71 -3.39
CA THR A 60 12.29 -3.79 -3.59
C THR A 60 12.64 -3.93 -5.08
N GLU A 61 11.64 -3.96 -5.96
CA GLU A 61 11.84 -4.01 -7.41
C GLU A 61 12.64 -2.82 -7.93
N ARG A 62 12.36 -1.61 -7.41
CA ARG A 62 13.14 -0.40 -7.75
C ARG A 62 14.58 -0.47 -7.26
N ALA A 63 14.84 -1.12 -6.13
CA ALA A 63 16.19 -1.35 -5.64
C ALA A 63 16.94 -2.32 -6.57
N GLU A 64 16.30 -3.39 -7.03
CA GLU A 64 16.86 -4.34 -7.99
C GLU A 64 17.17 -3.70 -9.36
N ILE A 65 16.25 -2.87 -9.87
CA ILE A 65 16.51 -2.07 -11.08
C ILE A 65 17.72 -1.16 -10.86
N SER A 66 17.81 -0.49 -9.70
CA SER A 66 18.94 0.37 -9.37
C SER A 66 20.26 -0.40 -9.22
N ARG A 67 20.24 -1.65 -8.74
CA ARG A 67 21.41 -2.55 -8.71
C ARG A 67 21.92 -2.86 -10.12
N ARG A 68 21.02 -3.17 -11.06
CA ARG A 68 21.39 -3.40 -12.47
C ARG A 68 22.07 -2.16 -13.09
N LEU A 69 21.52 -0.98 -12.82
CA LEU A 69 22.07 0.28 -13.30
C LEU A 69 23.41 0.65 -12.63
N LEU A 70 23.59 0.30 -11.36
CA LEU A 70 24.87 0.43 -10.67
C LEU A 70 25.95 -0.44 -11.34
N THR A 71 25.63 -1.70 -11.67
CA THR A 71 26.57 -2.60 -12.36
C THR A 71 27.01 -2.03 -13.70
N ASP A 72 26.09 -1.46 -14.48
CA ASP A 72 26.43 -0.82 -15.76
C ASP A 72 27.29 0.44 -15.57
N ALA A 73 26.96 1.29 -14.59
CA ALA A 73 27.77 2.46 -14.24
C ALA A 73 29.19 2.08 -13.82
N GLN A 74 29.36 0.96 -13.10
CA GLN A 74 30.67 0.43 -12.73
C GLN A 74 31.45 -0.07 -13.95
N ARG A 75 30.78 -0.80 -14.86
CA ARG A 75 31.38 -1.29 -16.12
C ARG A 75 31.90 -0.15 -16.99
N THR A 76 31.14 0.94 -17.08
CA THR A 76 31.50 2.16 -17.83
C THR A 76 32.42 3.11 -17.05
N LYS A 77 32.85 2.72 -15.83
CA LYS A 77 33.70 3.53 -14.93
C LYS A 77 33.13 4.91 -14.59
N ASN A 78 31.80 5.07 -14.63
CA ASN A 78 31.12 6.31 -14.27
C ASN A 78 30.89 6.39 -12.76
N ALA A 79 31.88 6.92 -12.03
CA ALA A 79 31.87 6.99 -10.56
C ALA A 79 30.70 7.82 -9.99
N ARG A 80 30.31 8.89 -10.67
CA ARG A 80 29.18 9.74 -10.26
C ARG A 80 27.86 8.97 -10.32
N LEU A 81 27.62 8.29 -11.43
CA LEU A 81 26.41 7.50 -11.63
C LEU A 81 26.34 6.29 -10.69
N ALA A 82 27.47 5.61 -10.49
CA ALA A 82 27.57 4.53 -9.51
C ALA A 82 27.25 5.01 -8.08
N THR A 83 27.75 6.19 -7.69
CA THR A 83 27.44 6.77 -6.37
C THR A 83 25.97 7.12 -6.23
N HIS A 84 25.34 7.65 -7.28
CA HIS A 84 23.91 7.95 -7.29
C HIS A 84 23.06 6.68 -7.06
N PHE A 85 23.30 5.62 -7.83
CA PHE A 85 22.52 4.39 -7.69
C PHE A 85 22.77 3.68 -6.36
N ARG A 86 23.98 3.72 -5.80
CA ARG A 86 24.25 3.17 -4.46
C ARG A 86 23.38 3.85 -3.40
N ARG A 87 23.35 5.19 -3.37
CA ARG A 87 22.48 5.94 -2.45
C ARG A 87 21.00 5.62 -2.66
N ARG A 88 20.59 5.43 -3.92
CA ARG A 88 19.22 5.09 -4.25
C ARG A 88 18.81 3.72 -3.72
N ILE A 89 19.66 2.71 -3.89
CA ILE A 89 19.44 1.35 -3.35
C ILE A 89 19.28 1.43 -1.84
N GLU A 90 20.23 2.04 -1.13
CA GLU A 90 20.18 2.16 0.32
C GLU A 90 18.90 2.85 0.82
N SER A 91 18.46 3.92 0.13
CA SER A 91 17.20 4.60 0.49
C SER A 91 15.98 3.71 0.31
N LEU A 92 15.87 3.04 -0.84
CA LEU A 92 14.73 2.18 -1.15
C LEU A 92 14.63 0.99 -0.18
N GLU A 93 15.77 0.42 0.19
CA GLU A 93 15.85 -0.68 1.15
C GLU A 93 15.48 -0.24 2.57
N ARG A 94 15.94 0.95 2.99
CA ARG A 94 15.52 1.55 4.26
C ARG A 94 14.01 1.77 4.29
N ASP A 95 13.45 2.38 3.26
CA ASP A 95 12.01 2.68 3.19
C ASP A 95 11.18 1.39 3.19
N ALA A 96 11.59 0.37 2.41
CA ALA A 96 10.94 -0.94 2.41
C ALA A 96 11.02 -1.61 3.79
N GLY A 97 12.15 -1.48 4.49
CA GLY A 97 12.33 -1.98 5.85
C GLY A 97 11.42 -1.28 6.87
N LEU A 98 11.18 0.02 6.73
CA LEU A 98 10.25 0.75 7.59
C LEU A 98 8.81 0.27 7.41
N ILE A 99 8.38 0.06 6.16
CA ILE A 99 7.03 -0.45 5.88
C ILE A 99 6.86 -1.88 6.41
N ARG A 100 7.84 -2.78 6.24
CA ARG A 100 7.77 -4.13 6.84
C ARG A 100 7.59 -4.09 8.35
N LYS A 101 8.32 -3.21 9.04
CA LYS A 101 8.15 -3.00 10.49
C LYS A 101 6.78 -2.44 10.88
N MET A 102 6.08 -1.75 9.99
CA MET A 102 4.69 -1.34 10.23
C MET A 102 3.75 -2.55 10.17
N ILE A 103 3.88 -3.37 9.12
CA ILE A 103 3.09 -4.59 8.95
C ILE A 103 3.29 -5.57 10.12
N GLU A 104 4.54 -5.80 10.53
CA GLU A 104 4.86 -6.70 11.65
C GLU A 104 4.31 -6.26 13.00
N ARG A 105 4.01 -4.97 13.17
CA ARG A 105 3.34 -4.46 14.38
C ARG A 105 1.85 -4.71 14.31
N GLU A 106 1.25 -4.47 13.15
CA GLU A 106 -0.20 -4.67 12.92
C GLU A 106 -0.62 -6.14 13.04
N ILE A 107 0.24 -7.11 12.67
CA ILE A 107 -0.03 -8.56 12.84
C ILE A 107 0.00 -9.01 14.31
N LYS A 108 0.65 -8.26 15.19
CA LYS A 108 0.82 -8.63 16.61
C LYS A 108 -0.30 -8.12 17.51
N ASP A 109 -1.10 -7.17 17.03
CA ASP A 109 -2.24 -6.59 17.73
C ASP A 109 -3.54 -7.32 17.35
#